data_AF-A0AA35L2S3-F1
#
_entry.id   AF-A0AA35L2S3-F1
#
_cell.length_a   1.000
_cell.length_b   1.000
_cell.length_c   1.000
_cell.angle_alpha   90.00
_cell.angle_beta   90.00
_cell.angle_gamma   90.00
#
_symmetry.space_group_name_H-M   'P 1'
#
loop_
_entity.id
_entity.type
_entity.pdbx_description
1 polymer ?
#
loop_
_entity_poly.entity_id
_entity_poly.type
_entity_poly.pdbx_seq_one_letter_code
_entity_poly.pdbx_strand_id
1 'polypeptide(L)'
;MGSNGLKIDGRKVLVIIGGADVVHRLPLAPSLVNSPTGGDGSPRFLPLKEVISAPLSACFFLMFYQNCPFPLSSSSIHKLQELTGLPVARLKPGPLHELIVQFALSENHPHGLIASSSSFIVSLPGCPKHSYFLDKGIEKSDTAGAMVKKIPFTHPKCVPDMIEVLRRQAAYNTLISSCVSETTECEDSSDLLHFDVFQQKATSFSVTFQHPLEENLACVMVDVLSSRDVICTLHTHSEDGALICSNDYLTRVLKRCMSIPVLMRAIFKKATQQKAEETSLSKDGVCEENCKDQQVEHNQQ
;
A
#
# COMPACT_ATOMS: atom_id res chain seq x y z
N MET A 1 -18.51 -8.18 -19.80
CA MET A 1 -17.12 -8.32 -20.27
C MET A 1 -16.35 -7.07 -19.87
N GLY A 2 -15.73 -7.06 -18.69
CA GLY A 2 -14.94 -5.94 -18.20
C GLY A 2 -13.46 -6.24 -18.38
N SER A 3 -12.77 -5.46 -19.20
CA SER A 3 -11.32 -5.47 -19.30
C SER A 3 -10.74 -4.97 -17.98
N ASN A 4 -10.34 -5.88 -17.09
CA ASN A 4 -9.53 -5.55 -15.91
C ASN A 4 -8.09 -5.28 -16.37
N GLY A 5 -7.91 -4.16 -17.09
CA GLY A 5 -6.61 -3.55 -17.24
C GLY A 5 -6.14 -3.14 -15.85
N LEU A 6 -4.93 -3.56 -15.47
CA LEU A 6 -4.25 -3.08 -14.27
C LEU A 6 -4.22 -1.54 -14.36
N LYS A 7 -5.12 -0.85 -13.64
CA LYS A 7 -5.18 0.62 -13.61
C LYS A 7 -3.88 1.07 -12.95
N ILE A 8 -2.90 1.45 -13.75
CA ILE A 8 -1.71 2.14 -13.26
C ILE A 8 -2.20 3.50 -12.78
N ASP A 9 -2.39 3.66 -11.47
CA ASP A 9 -2.86 4.91 -10.87
C ASP A 9 -1.71 5.93 -10.86
N GLY A 10 -1.44 6.52 -12.03
CA GLY A 10 -0.47 7.60 -12.19
C GLY A 10 -1.09 8.93 -11.76
N ARG A 11 -0.52 9.57 -10.75
CA ARG A 11 -0.99 10.89 -10.30
C ARG A 11 -0.26 12.02 -11.01
N LYS A 12 -1.05 12.99 -11.47
CA LYS A 12 -0.53 14.20 -12.12
C LYS A 12 -0.18 15.24 -11.05
N VAL A 13 1.04 15.75 -11.10
CA VAL A 13 1.48 16.91 -10.33
C VAL A 13 1.90 18.01 -11.29
N LEU A 14 1.57 19.24 -10.94
CA LEU A 14 1.89 20.45 -11.69
C LEU A 14 2.94 21.24 -10.93
N VAL A 15 3.86 21.87 -11.67
CA VAL A 15 4.75 22.89 -11.11
C VAL A 15 4.16 24.24 -11.46
N ILE A 16 3.85 25.05 -10.44
CA ILE A 16 3.36 26.42 -10.61
C ILE A 16 4.25 27.39 -9.84
N ILE A 17 4.24 28.66 -10.22
CA ILE A 17 4.82 29.75 -9.44
C ILE A 17 3.70 30.48 -8.70
N GLY A 18 3.96 30.88 -7.46
CA GLY A 18 3.00 31.65 -6.67
C GLY A 18 3.70 32.57 -5.67
N GLY A 19 2.94 33.53 -5.13
CA GLY A 19 3.44 34.46 -4.12
C GLY A 19 3.85 33.76 -2.82
N ALA A 20 4.86 34.33 -2.15
CA ALA A 20 5.35 33.91 -0.84
C ALA A 20 5.50 35.13 0.08
N ASP A 21 5.30 34.93 1.38
CA ASP A 21 5.37 36.01 2.39
C ASP A 21 6.82 36.47 2.64
N VAL A 22 7.80 35.70 2.16
CA VAL A 22 9.23 35.97 2.31
C VAL A 22 9.89 36.02 0.93
N VAL A 23 10.94 36.82 0.80
CA VAL A 23 11.77 36.89 -0.40
C VAL A 23 12.62 35.62 -0.51
N HIS A 24 12.49 34.90 -1.61
CA HIS A 24 13.29 33.74 -1.94
C HIS A 24 14.15 34.01 -3.17
N ARG A 25 15.34 33.40 -3.22
CA ARG A 25 16.21 33.49 -4.40
C ARG A 25 15.83 32.38 -5.39
N LEU A 26 15.19 32.75 -6.50
CA LEU A 26 14.69 31.81 -7.50
C LEU A 26 15.56 31.78 -8.76
N PRO A 27 15.77 30.62 -9.40
CA PRO A 27 16.43 30.53 -10.70
C PRO A 27 15.63 31.27 -11.77
N LEU A 28 16.31 32.08 -12.58
CA LEU A 28 15.74 32.80 -13.72
C LEU A 28 15.84 32.02 -15.05
N ALA A 29 16.70 31.00 -15.11
CA ALA A 29 16.89 30.15 -16.27
C ALA A 29 17.09 28.69 -15.85
N PRO A 30 16.71 27.70 -16.70
CA PRO A 30 16.94 26.28 -16.41
C PRO A 30 18.45 26.02 -16.31
N SER A 31 18.93 25.62 -15.14
CA SER A 31 20.36 25.39 -14.90
C SER A 31 20.74 23.92 -15.08
N LEU A 32 20.22 23.29 -16.13
CA LEU A 32 20.50 21.90 -16.45
C LEU A 32 21.89 21.80 -17.11
N VAL A 33 22.78 21.01 -16.53
CA VAL A 33 24.07 20.73 -17.17
C VAL A 33 23.83 19.66 -18.23
N ASN A 34 23.95 20.04 -19.50
CA ASN A 34 23.99 19.09 -20.62
C ASN A 34 25.33 18.34 -20.59
N SER A 35 25.47 17.32 -19.72
CA SER A 35 26.57 16.37 -19.82
C SER A 35 26.04 14.94 -19.71
N PRO A 36 26.20 14.09 -20.75
CA PRO A 36 25.79 12.69 -20.70
C PRO A 36 26.80 11.77 -19.95
N THR A 37 27.49 12.26 -18.92
CA THR A 37 28.64 11.54 -18.31
C THR A 37 28.48 11.17 -16.83
N GLY A 38 27.26 11.13 -16.31
CA GLY A 38 26.95 10.49 -15.02
C GLY A 38 26.13 9.22 -15.24
N GLY A 39 26.66 8.05 -14.87
CA GLY A 39 26.01 6.75 -15.08
C GLY A 39 24.68 6.50 -14.34
N ASP A 40 24.11 7.52 -13.68
CA ASP A 40 22.92 7.43 -12.82
C ASP A 40 21.63 7.99 -13.46
N GLY A 41 21.71 8.58 -14.65
CA GLY A 41 20.55 9.13 -15.38
C GLY A 41 19.86 10.33 -14.71
N SER A 42 20.47 10.94 -13.69
CA SER A 42 19.87 12.04 -12.93
C SER A 42 20.26 13.42 -13.49
N PRO A 43 19.32 14.37 -13.65
CA PRO A 43 19.63 15.70 -14.15
C PRO A 43 20.51 16.46 -13.15
N ARG A 44 21.67 16.94 -13.60
CA ARG A 44 22.57 17.77 -12.78
C ARG A 44 22.16 19.24 -12.89
N PHE A 45 21.90 19.85 -11.75
CA PHE A 45 21.56 21.26 -11.65
C PHE A 45 22.74 22.07 -11.11
N LEU A 46 23.07 23.20 -11.75
CA LEU A 46 24.08 24.11 -11.22
C LEU A 46 23.61 24.78 -9.92
N PRO A 47 24.51 25.11 -8.99
CA PRO A 47 24.19 25.94 -7.84
C PRO A 47 23.66 27.31 -8.27
N LEU A 48 22.72 27.87 -7.51
CA LEU A 48 22.26 29.25 -7.73
C LEU A 48 23.45 30.21 -7.60
N LYS A 49 23.75 30.94 -8.66
CA LYS A 49 24.66 32.09 -8.65
C LYS A 49 23.85 33.35 -8.92
N GLU A 50 24.35 34.50 -8.46
CA GLU A 50 23.67 35.79 -8.56
C GLU A 50 23.26 36.15 -9.99
N VAL A 51 24.06 35.75 -10.99
CA VAL A 51 23.78 35.98 -12.42
C VAL A 51 22.58 35.20 -12.96
N ILE A 52 22.23 34.06 -12.35
CA ILE A 52 21.18 33.15 -12.84
C ILE A 52 19.99 33.04 -11.89
N SER A 53 19.90 33.93 -10.90
CA SER A 53 18.86 33.89 -9.88
C SER A 53 18.46 35.30 -9.44
N ALA A 54 17.19 35.49 -9.08
CA ALA A 54 16.70 36.76 -8.56
C ALA A 54 16.02 36.60 -7.19
N PRO A 55 16.13 37.60 -6.30
CA PRO A 55 15.30 37.68 -5.11
C PRO A 55 13.86 38.06 -5.52
N LEU A 56 12.90 37.19 -5.23
CA LEU A 56 11.48 37.38 -5.55
C LEU A 56 10.62 37.00 -4.35
N SER A 57 9.53 37.74 -4.09
CA SER A 57 8.49 37.36 -3.11
C SER A 57 7.59 36.24 -3.66
N ALA A 58 8.20 35.16 -4.12
CA ALA A 58 7.55 34.04 -4.78
C ALA A 58 8.34 32.74 -4.53
N CYS A 59 7.69 31.61 -4.73
CA CYS A 59 8.35 30.31 -4.83
C CYS A 59 7.62 29.39 -5.82
N PHE A 60 8.25 28.27 -6.15
CA PHE A 60 7.59 27.23 -6.92
C PHE A 60 6.77 26.34 -5.99
N PHE A 61 5.70 25.78 -6.51
CA PHE A 61 4.88 24.80 -5.81
C PHE A 61 4.68 23.57 -6.69
N LEU A 62 4.93 22.39 -6.10
CA LEU A 62 4.39 21.14 -6.62
C LEU A 62 2.95 21.01 -6.13
N MET A 63 2.00 20.98 -7.06
CA MET A 63 0.57 20.99 -6.79
C MET A 63 -0.10 19.74 -7.36
N PHE A 64 -0.96 19.10 -6.57
CA PHE A 64 -1.74 17.97 -7.06
C PHE A 64 -2.84 18.44 -8.03
N TYR A 65 -3.03 17.69 -9.12
CA TYR A 65 -3.99 18.03 -10.16
C TYR A 65 -5.41 18.22 -9.61
N GLN A 66 -6.21 19.09 -10.25
CA GLN A 66 -7.58 19.45 -9.82
C GLN A 66 -7.70 19.95 -8.37
N ASN A 67 -6.62 20.49 -7.78
CA ASN A 67 -6.62 20.97 -6.40
C ASN A 67 -6.98 19.90 -5.35
N CYS A 68 -6.88 18.61 -5.70
CA CYS A 68 -7.24 17.49 -4.84
C CYS A 68 -6.16 17.30 -3.77
N PRO A 69 -6.44 17.57 -2.47
CA PRO A 69 -5.45 17.40 -1.43
C PRO A 69 -5.05 15.93 -1.28
N PHE A 70 -3.75 15.65 -1.22
CA PHE A 70 -3.20 14.30 -1.16
C PHE A 70 -2.82 13.91 0.27
N PRO A 71 -3.21 12.72 0.77
CA PRO A 71 -2.87 12.30 2.13
C PRO A 71 -1.38 11.95 2.24
N LEU A 72 -0.68 12.65 3.13
CA LEU A 72 0.72 12.42 3.46
C LEU A 72 0.88 12.08 4.94
N SER A 73 1.77 11.13 5.26
CA SER A 73 2.18 10.90 6.64
C SER A 73 2.97 12.10 7.18
N SER A 74 2.95 12.30 8.50
CA SER A 74 3.74 13.37 9.14
C SER A 74 5.24 13.23 8.86
N SER A 75 5.74 11.99 8.76
CA SER A 75 7.14 11.72 8.40
C SER A 75 7.48 12.15 6.97
N SER A 76 6.58 11.88 6.01
CA SER A 76 6.73 12.32 4.61
C SER A 76 6.69 13.84 4.52
N ILE A 77 5.79 14.50 5.26
CA ILE A 77 5.69 15.96 5.33
C ILE A 77 6.99 16.55 5.89
N HIS A 78 7.48 16.02 7.01
CA HIS A 78 8.76 16.45 7.60
C HIS A 78 9.91 16.29 6.61
N LYS A 79 9.97 15.15 5.90
CA LYS A 79 11.03 14.91 4.92
C LYS A 79 10.98 15.90 3.75
N LEU A 80 9.79 16.27 3.29
CA LEU A 80 9.62 17.30 2.27
C LEU A 80 10.09 18.68 2.78
N GLN A 81 9.79 19.02 4.04
CA GLN A 81 10.26 20.27 4.65
C GLN A 81 11.79 20.31 4.78
N GLU A 82 12.44 19.18 5.11
CA GLU A 82 13.91 19.08 5.10
C GLU A 82 14.49 19.28 3.69
N LEU A 83 13.88 18.66 2.67
CA LEU A 83 14.37 18.72 1.29
C LEU A 83 14.26 20.13 0.70
N THR A 84 13.22 20.88 1.05
CA THR A 84 12.94 22.20 0.48
C THR A 84 13.40 23.35 1.35
N GLY A 85 13.61 23.12 2.64
CA GLY A 85 13.85 24.15 3.65
C GLY A 85 12.64 25.07 3.87
N LEU A 86 11.44 24.65 3.45
CA LEU A 86 10.23 25.46 3.48
C LEU A 86 9.08 24.73 4.21
N PRO A 87 8.19 25.47 4.88
CA PRO A 87 7.05 24.86 5.55
C PRO A 87 6.05 24.30 4.53
N VAL A 88 5.51 23.11 4.81
CA VAL A 88 4.45 22.48 4.01
C VAL A 88 3.13 22.64 4.75
N ALA A 89 2.15 23.29 4.10
CA ALA A 89 0.84 23.54 4.70
C ALA A 89 0.06 22.23 4.90
N ARG A 90 -0.38 21.99 6.13
CA ARG A 90 -1.15 20.81 6.54
C ARG A 90 -2.63 21.17 6.60
N LEU A 91 -3.46 20.44 5.85
CA LEU A 91 -4.91 20.56 5.89
C LEU A 91 -5.49 19.32 6.55
N LYS A 92 -6.52 19.47 7.40
CA LYS A 92 -7.20 18.34 8.06
C LYS A 92 -6.22 17.33 8.69
N PRO A 93 -5.46 17.71 9.73
CA PRO A 93 -4.60 16.74 10.42
C PRO A 93 -5.45 15.63 11.04
N GLY A 94 -4.96 14.40 11.00
CA GLY A 94 -5.66 13.23 11.53
C GLY A 94 -4.90 11.93 11.29
N PRO A 95 -5.44 10.77 11.70
CA PRO A 95 -4.85 9.47 11.43
C PRO A 95 -4.73 9.22 9.92
N LEU A 96 -3.56 8.75 9.46
CA LEU A 96 -3.27 8.62 8.04
C LEU A 96 -4.24 7.70 7.31
N HIS A 97 -4.63 6.57 7.91
CA HIS A 97 -5.58 5.64 7.30
C HIS A 97 -6.96 6.29 7.07
N GLU A 98 -7.48 7.10 8.00
CA GLU A 98 -8.74 7.85 7.82
C GLU A 98 -8.64 8.84 6.66
N LEU A 99 -7.50 9.53 6.56
CA LEU A 99 -7.25 10.45 5.45
C LEU A 99 -7.19 9.71 4.11
N ILE A 100 -6.60 8.51 4.08
CA ILE A 100 -6.57 7.66 2.88
C ILE A 100 -7.98 7.16 2.51
N VAL A 101 -8.79 6.76 3.50
CA VAL A 101 -10.18 6.35 3.29
C VAL A 101 -11.01 7.50 2.73
N GLN A 102 -10.94 8.68 3.36
CA GLN A 102 -11.61 9.89 2.89
C GLN A 102 -11.18 10.21 1.46
N PHE A 103 -9.88 10.12 1.19
CA PHE A 103 -9.33 10.36 -0.13
C PHE A 103 -9.90 9.38 -1.17
N ALA A 104 -9.85 8.07 -0.89
CA ALA A 104 -10.33 7.03 -1.80
C ALA A 104 -11.82 7.14 -2.12
N LEU A 105 -12.65 7.47 -1.13
CA LEU A 105 -14.09 7.67 -1.32
C LEU A 105 -14.40 8.96 -2.11
N SER A 106 -13.62 10.02 -1.88
CA SER A 106 -13.81 11.31 -2.58
C SER A 106 -13.47 11.28 -4.07
N GLU A 107 -12.57 10.39 -4.51
CA GLU A 107 -12.27 10.22 -5.94
C GLU A 107 -13.46 9.64 -6.72
N ASN A 108 -14.30 8.86 -6.06
CA ASN A 108 -15.48 8.27 -6.69
C ASN A 108 -16.71 9.20 -6.58
N HIS A 109 -16.84 9.99 -5.50
CA HIS A 109 -18.02 10.81 -5.23
C HIS A 109 -17.69 12.19 -4.61
N PRO A 110 -17.63 13.28 -5.40
CA PRO A 110 -17.23 14.61 -4.92
C PRO A 110 -18.23 15.30 -3.95
N HIS A 111 -19.45 14.79 -3.82
CA HIS A 111 -20.57 15.48 -3.14
C HIS A 111 -21.29 14.66 -2.05
N GLY A 112 -20.78 13.48 -1.67
CA GLY A 112 -21.38 12.66 -0.62
C GLY A 112 -20.89 13.05 0.79
N LEU A 113 -21.77 13.03 1.79
CA LEU A 113 -21.38 12.97 3.19
C LEU A 113 -20.71 11.61 3.43
N ILE A 114 -19.38 11.60 3.48
CA ILE A 114 -18.61 10.39 3.75
C ILE A 114 -18.78 10.05 5.23
N ALA A 115 -19.61 9.05 5.52
CA ALA A 115 -19.66 8.45 6.85
C ALA A 115 -18.28 7.85 7.17
N SER A 116 -17.81 8.02 8.40
CA SER A 116 -16.58 7.43 8.90
C SER A 116 -16.76 5.92 9.12
N SER A 117 -16.96 5.16 8.06
CA SER A 117 -16.91 3.70 8.13
C SER A 117 -15.46 3.26 8.27
N SER A 118 -15.19 2.39 9.23
CA SER A 118 -13.91 1.70 9.36
C SER A 118 -13.95 0.29 8.75
N SER A 119 -15.13 -0.19 8.34
CA SER A 119 -15.34 -1.50 7.75
C SER A 119 -15.77 -1.40 6.29
N PHE A 120 -15.16 -2.22 5.42
CA PHE A 120 -15.36 -2.20 3.98
C PHE A 120 -15.46 -3.60 3.40
N ILE A 121 -16.39 -3.82 2.47
CA ILE A 121 -16.66 -5.13 1.89
C ILE A 121 -16.19 -5.19 0.44
N VAL A 122 -15.16 -6.01 0.20
CA VAL A 122 -14.56 -6.19 -1.13
C VAL A 122 -14.96 -7.56 -1.69
N SER A 123 -15.52 -7.55 -2.90
CA SER A 123 -15.85 -8.75 -3.66
C SER A 123 -14.81 -9.01 -4.74
N LEU A 124 -14.26 -10.23 -4.77
CA LEU A 124 -13.27 -10.66 -5.75
C LEU A 124 -13.76 -11.91 -6.50
N PRO A 125 -13.43 -12.07 -7.80
CA PRO A 125 -13.83 -13.27 -8.54
C PRO A 125 -13.24 -14.54 -7.94
N GLY A 126 -14.08 -15.56 -7.76
CA GLY A 126 -13.65 -16.92 -7.38
C GLY A 126 -13.17 -17.06 -5.94
N CYS A 127 -13.57 -16.17 -5.03
CA CYS A 127 -13.35 -16.33 -3.59
C CYS A 127 -14.53 -15.74 -2.79
N PRO A 128 -14.67 -16.11 -1.49
CA PRO A 128 -15.66 -15.48 -0.62
C PRO A 128 -15.44 -13.97 -0.52
N LYS A 129 -16.46 -13.24 -0.06
CA LYS A 129 -16.35 -11.79 0.18
C LYS A 129 -15.35 -11.54 1.30
N HIS A 130 -14.64 -10.43 1.21
CA HIS A 130 -13.68 -10.00 2.22
C HIS A 130 -14.24 -8.78 2.97
N SER A 131 -14.12 -8.77 4.29
CA SER A 131 -14.41 -7.65 5.17
C SER A 131 -13.10 -7.11 5.72
N TYR A 132 -12.81 -5.85 5.41
CA TYR A 132 -11.61 -5.15 5.88
C TYR A 132 -12.00 -4.13 6.93
N PHE A 133 -11.50 -4.32 8.15
CA PHE A 133 -11.57 -3.33 9.20
C PHE A 133 -10.26 -2.54 9.26
N LEU A 134 -10.30 -1.25 8.97
CA LEU A 134 -9.16 -0.35 9.10
C LEU A 134 -9.18 0.27 10.49
N ASP A 135 -8.33 -0.22 11.37
CA ASP A 135 -8.27 0.25 12.75
C ASP A 135 -7.25 1.38 12.93
N LYS A 136 -7.51 2.23 13.93
CA LYS A 136 -6.65 3.35 14.34
C LYS A 136 -5.34 2.88 14.96
N GLY A 137 -5.27 1.63 15.39
CA GLY A 137 -4.18 1.11 16.20
C GLY A 137 -4.12 1.81 17.56
N ILE A 138 -3.10 1.48 18.34
CA ILE A 138 -2.79 2.20 19.59
C ILE A 138 -2.26 3.59 19.19
N GLU A 139 -2.83 4.67 19.75
CA GLU A 139 -2.42 6.05 19.49
C GLU A 139 -0.89 6.22 19.65
N LYS A 140 -0.18 6.16 18.52
CA LYS A 140 1.26 6.39 18.41
C LYS A 140 1.47 7.61 17.51
N SER A 141 2.48 8.42 17.79
CA SER A 141 2.83 9.62 17.01
C SER A 141 3.01 9.37 15.51
N ASP A 142 3.38 8.14 15.15
CA ASP A 142 3.80 7.77 13.80
C ASP A 142 2.64 7.45 12.86
N THR A 143 1.40 7.40 13.36
CA THR A 143 0.19 7.18 12.54
C THR A 143 -0.44 8.48 12.04
N ALA A 144 0.04 9.63 12.52
CA ALA A 144 -0.51 10.93 12.14
C ALA A 144 -0.15 11.34 10.71
N GLY A 145 -1.08 11.99 10.03
CA GLY A 145 -0.91 12.58 8.70
C GLY A 145 -1.68 13.88 8.53
N ALA A 146 -1.62 14.41 7.31
CA ALA A 146 -2.44 15.53 6.88
C ALA A 146 -2.69 15.46 5.38
N MET A 147 -3.77 16.12 4.94
CA MET A 147 -4.00 16.40 3.53
C MET A 147 -3.10 17.55 3.08
N VAL A 148 -2.39 17.37 1.96
CA VAL A 148 -1.48 18.39 1.42
C VAL A 148 -1.88 18.74 -0.01
N LYS A 149 -2.11 20.03 -0.26
CA LYS A 149 -2.54 20.54 -1.57
C LYS A 149 -1.37 20.96 -2.45
N LYS A 150 -0.35 21.58 -1.84
CA LYS A 150 0.81 22.12 -2.54
C LYS A 150 2.05 22.04 -1.65
N ILE A 151 3.20 21.81 -2.27
CA ILE A 151 4.50 21.65 -1.61
C ILE A 151 5.45 22.71 -2.19
N PRO A 152 5.89 23.70 -1.40
CA PRO A 152 6.75 24.76 -1.88
C PRO A 152 8.19 24.30 -2.06
N PHE A 153 8.88 24.86 -3.05
CA PHE A 153 10.32 24.72 -3.25
C PHE A 153 10.90 25.93 -4.01
N THR A 154 12.21 26.15 -3.89
CA THR A 154 12.91 27.25 -4.59
C THR A 154 13.80 26.76 -5.71
N HIS A 155 14.38 25.57 -5.57
CA HIS A 155 15.36 25.04 -6.50
C HIS A 155 14.93 23.69 -7.09
N PRO A 156 14.94 23.50 -8.42
CA PRO A 156 14.45 22.27 -9.05
C PRO A 156 15.25 21.01 -8.68
N LYS A 157 16.48 21.15 -8.14
CA LYS A 157 17.30 20.02 -7.67
C LYS A 157 16.62 19.14 -6.64
N CYS A 158 15.72 19.69 -5.79
CA CYS A 158 15.01 18.89 -4.80
C CYS A 158 13.82 18.12 -5.38
N VAL A 159 13.35 18.47 -6.59
CA VAL A 159 12.14 17.88 -7.18
C VAL A 159 12.25 16.36 -7.34
N PRO A 160 13.35 15.76 -7.85
CA PRO A 160 13.47 14.30 -7.93
C PRO A 160 13.27 13.59 -6.59
N ASP A 161 13.93 14.08 -5.53
CA ASP A 161 13.82 13.49 -4.19
C ASP A 161 12.42 13.68 -3.59
N MET A 162 11.81 14.86 -3.81
CA MET A 162 10.42 15.11 -3.41
C MET A 162 9.47 14.14 -4.11
N ILE A 163 9.65 13.91 -5.42
CA ILE A 163 8.85 12.96 -6.18
C ILE A 163 9.01 11.55 -5.64
N GLU A 164 10.20 11.13 -5.20
CA GLU A 164 10.38 9.80 -4.61
C GLU A 164 9.63 9.65 -3.27
N VAL A 165 9.67 10.68 -2.42
CA VAL A 165 8.84 10.71 -1.19
C VAL A 165 7.35 10.57 -1.54
N LEU A 166 6.88 11.33 -2.54
CA LEU A 166 5.48 11.29 -2.97
C LEU A 166 5.09 9.95 -3.58
N ARG A 167 5.95 9.34 -4.40
CA ARG A 167 5.68 8.04 -5.02
C ARG A 167 5.64 6.92 -3.97
N ARG A 168 6.52 6.95 -2.97
CA ARG A 168 6.47 6.01 -1.85
C ARG A 168 5.17 6.15 -1.06
N GLN A 169 4.77 7.39 -0.74
CA GLN A 169 3.48 7.62 -0.08
C GLN A 169 2.30 7.16 -0.96
N ALA A 170 2.35 7.39 -2.27
CA ALA A 170 1.34 6.92 -3.20
C ALA A 170 1.24 5.39 -3.20
N ALA A 171 2.36 4.67 -3.23
CA ALA A 171 2.36 3.20 -3.15
C ALA A 171 1.71 2.69 -1.85
N TYR A 172 2.03 3.31 -0.70
CA TYR A 172 1.39 3.00 0.58
C TYR A 172 -0.12 3.27 0.54
N ASN A 173 -0.51 4.47 0.08
CA ASN A 173 -1.92 4.86 -0.01
C ASN A 173 -2.70 3.92 -0.94
N THR A 174 -2.14 3.51 -2.09
CA THR A 174 -2.76 2.55 -3.01
C THR A 174 -3.05 1.22 -2.34
N LEU A 175 -2.11 0.69 -1.54
CA LEU A 175 -2.32 -0.57 -0.81
C LEU A 175 -3.46 -0.45 0.19
N ILE A 176 -3.46 0.60 1.01
CA ILE A 176 -4.54 0.82 2.00
C ILE A 176 -5.89 1.09 1.32
N SER A 177 -5.92 1.95 0.30
CA SER A 177 -7.12 2.24 -0.49
C SER A 177 -7.67 1.01 -1.21
N SER A 178 -6.85 -0.02 -1.48
CA SER A 178 -7.33 -1.26 -2.11
C SER A 178 -8.33 -2.03 -1.24
N CYS A 179 -8.35 -1.78 0.07
CA CYS A 179 -9.34 -2.33 1.00
C CYS A 179 -10.64 -1.52 1.06
N VAL A 180 -10.68 -0.33 0.47
CA VAL A 180 -11.80 0.61 0.60
C VAL A 180 -12.77 0.41 -0.56
N SER A 181 -14.04 0.21 -0.22
CA SER A 181 -15.16 0.06 -1.16
C SER A 181 -16.32 0.96 -0.74
N GLU A 182 -17.25 1.25 -1.66
CA GLU A 182 -18.49 1.97 -1.31
C GLU A 182 -19.47 1.07 -0.54
N THR A 183 -19.36 -0.25 -0.72
CA THR A 183 -20.18 -1.24 -0.04
C THR A 183 -19.65 -1.50 1.37
N THR A 184 -20.46 -1.22 2.38
CA THR A 184 -20.18 -1.45 3.81
C THR A 184 -21.08 -2.51 4.45
N GLU A 185 -22.14 -2.93 3.74
CA GLU A 185 -23.12 -3.91 4.23
C GLU A 185 -23.16 -5.15 3.32
N CYS A 186 -23.28 -6.33 3.91
CA CYS A 186 -23.45 -7.59 3.19
C CYS A 186 -24.60 -8.37 3.82
N GLU A 187 -25.63 -8.65 3.03
CA GLU A 187 -26.83 -9.39 3.46
C GLU A 187 -26.52 -10.85 3.80
N ASP A 188 -25.48 -11.43 3.19
CA ASP A 188 -25.00 -12.80 3.43
C ASP A 188 -23.71 -12.78 4.26
N SER A 189 -23.81 -12.80 5.58
CA SER A 189 -22.64 -12.70 6.48
C SER A 189 -21.94 -14.03 6.76
N SER A 190 -22.57 -15.17 6.45
CA SER A 190 -22.09 -16.51 6.82
C SER A 190 -20.79 -16.95 6.15
N ASP A 191 -20.42 -16.38 4.99
CA ASP A 191 -19.22 -16.75 4.23
C ASP A 191 -18.17 -15.60 4.16
N LEU A 192 -18.26 -14.61 5.04
CA LEU A 192 -17.41 -13.42 4.99
C LEU A 192 -16.05 -13.68 5.67
N LEU A 193 -14.95 -13.49 4.94
CA LEU A 193 -13.60 -13.54 5.51
C LEU A 193 -13.25 -12.19 6.14
N HIS A 194 -12.86 -12.19 7.41
CA HIS A 194 -12.52 -10.97 8.15
C HIS A 194 -11.02 -10.69 8.19
N PHE A 195 -10.67 -9.43 7.99
CA PHE A 195 -9.30 -8.94 7.93
C PHE A 195 -9.17 -7.61 8.69
N ASP A 196 -8.30 -7.58 9.69
CA ASP A 196 -7.98 -6.36 10.42
C ASP A 196 -6.70 -5.74 9.86
N VAL A 197 -6.79 -4.49 9.39
CA VAL A 197 -5.67 -3.73 8.84
C VAL A 197 -5.23 -2.69 9.87
N PHE A 198 -4.01 -2.85 10.39
CA PHE A 198 -3.44 -1.95 11.38
C PHE A 198 -2.24 -1.21 10.83
N GLN A 199 -2.21 0.10 11.00
CA GLN A 199 -1.01 0.88 10.72
C GLN A 199 0.08 0.61 11.77
N GLN A 200 1.29 0.29 11.33
CA GLN A 200 2.42 -0.02 12.22
C GLN A 200 3.40 1.15 12.31
N LYS A 201 3.79 1.70 11.15
CA LYS A 201 4.63 2.89 11.02
C LYS A 201 4.08 3.79 9.89
N ALA A 202 4.77 4.89 9.59
CA ALA A 202 4.39 5.77 8.48
C ALA A 202 4.44 5.10 7.09
N THR A 203 5.19 4.01 6.94
CA THR A 203 5.37 3.27 5.67
C THR A 203 5.17 1.77 5.82
N SER A 204 4.56 1.31 6.91
CA SER A 204 4.28 -0.11 7.12
C SER A 204 2.98 -0.34 7.86
N PHE A 205 2.36 -1.47 7.57
CA PHE A 205 1.08 -1.89 8.14
C PHE A 205 1.04 -3.41 8.26
N SER A 206 0.08 -3.91 9.02
CA SER A 206 -0.18 -5.34 9.19
C SER A 206 -1.60 -5.69 8.80
N VAL A 207 -1.80 -6.93 8.35
CA VAL A 207 -3.12 -7.51 8.09
C VAL A 207 -3.24 -8.78 8.91
N THR A 208 -4.11 -8.76 9.91
CA THR A 208 -4.39 -9.90 10.79
C THR A 208 -5.66 -10.62 10.33
N PHE A 209 -5.65 -11.94 10.37
CA PHE A 209 -6.75 -12.78 9.90
C PHE A 209 -6.72 -14.15 10.56
N GLN A 210 -7.86 -14.85 10.54
CA GLN A 210 -7.91 -16.25 10.95
C GLN A 210 -7.15 -17.11 9.95
N HIS A 211 -6.27 -17.99 10.45
CA HIS A 211 -5.52 -18.91 9.61
C HIS A 211 -6.48 -19.81 8.81
N PRO A 212 -6.29 -19.99 7.49
CA PRO A 212 -7.24 -20.72 6.65
C PRO A 212 -7.24 -22.25 6.89
N LEU A 213 -6.23 -22.77 7.60
CA LEU A 213 -6.08 -24.21 7.90
C LEU A 213 -6.09 -24.53 9.40
N GLU A 214 -5.97 -23.52 10.26
CA GLU A 214 -5.85 -23.68 11.71
C GLU A 214 -6.84 -22.75 12.42
N GLU A 215 -7.12 -22.98 13.69
CA GLU A 215 -7.96 -22.07 14.49
C GLU A 215 -7.20 -20.82 14.99
N ASN A 216 -5.89 -20.76 14.76
CA ASN A 216 -5.03 -19.66 15.19
C ASN A 216 -5.15 -18.43 14.29
N LEU A 217 -4.63 -17.29 14.77
CA LEU A 217 -4.47 -16.09 13.95
C LEU A 217 -3.15 -16.13 13.16
N ALA A 218 -3.19 -15.54 11.97
CA ALA A 218 -2.05 -15.25 11.14
C ALA A 218 -1.95 -13.74 10.89
N CYS A 219 -0.74 -13.26 10.64
CA CYS A 219 -0.47 -11.85 10.40
C CYS A 219 0.47 -11.68 9.22
N VAL A 220 0.08 -10.83 8.27
CA VAL A 220 0.96 -10.38 7.19
C VAL A 220 1.44 -8.97 7.53
N MET A 221 2.75 -8.80 7.62
CA MET A 221 3.41 -7.51 7.73
C MET A 221 3.83 -7.02 6.34
N VAL A 222 3.57 -5.74 6.06
CA VAL A 222 3.91 -5.10 4.79
C VAL A 222 4.74 -3.84 5.05
N ASP A 223 5.92 -3.80 4.45
CA ASP A 223 6.82 -2.65 4.49
C ASP A 223 6.97 -2.03 3.08
N VAL A 224 6.63 -0.76 2.94
CA VAL A 224 6.78 0.00 1.69
C VAL A 224 8.10 0.77 1.72
N LEU A 225 9.15 0.18 1.15
CA LEU A 225 10.50 0.76 1.16
C LEU A 225 10.65 1.88 0.14
N SER A 226 10.10 1.68 -1.06
CA SER A 226 10.07 2.66 -2.15
C SER A 226 8.79 2.50 -2.97
N SER A 227 8.64 3.34 -4.00
CA SER A 227 7.52 3.23 -4.95
C SER A 227 7.46 1.92 -5.75
N ARG A 228 8.55 1.16 -5.80
CA ARG A 228 8.67 -0.10 -6.57
C ARG A 228 9.08 -1.28 -5.71
N ASP A 229 9.34 -1.05 -4.43
CA ASP A 229 9.86 -2.06 -3.53
C ASP A 229 9.03 -2.12 -2.25
N VAL A 230 8.24 -3.18 -2.18
CA VAL A 230 7.37 -3.53 -1.05
C VAL A 230 7.80 -4.91 -0.57
N ILE A 231 7.98 -5.09 0.72
CA ILE A 231 8.28 -6.38 1.33
C ILE A 231 7.04 -6.88 2.07
N CYS A 232 6.78 -8.18 1.98
CA CYS A 232 5.66 -8.84 2.63
C CYS A 232 6.16 -10.05 3.42
N THR A 233 5.93 -10.08 4.73
CA THR A 233 6.29 -11.20 5.60
C THR A 233 5.07 -11.79 6.29
N LEU A 234 4.90 -13.10 6.18
CA LEU A 234 3.85 -13.84 6.87
C LEU A 234 4.37 -14.36 8.20
N HIS A 235 3.60 -14.12 9.25
CA HIS A 235 3.83 -14.61 10.60
C HIS A 235 2.66 -15.52 10.99
N THR A 236 2.98 -16.76 11.35
CA THR A 236 2.03 -17.77 11.86
C THR A 236 2.54 -18.31 13.20
N HIS A 237 1.64 -18.85 14.00
CA HIS A 237 2.00 -19.52 15.26
C HIS A 237 2.54 -20.93 14.95
N SER A 238 3.85 -21.04 14.76
CA SER A 238 4.52 -22.28 14.34
C SER A 238 4.65 -23.26 15.51
N GLU A 239 4.05 -24.45 15.40
CA GLU A 239 4.76 -25.70 15.74
C GLU A 239 4.53 -26.87 14.75
N ASP A 240 3.44 -26.97 13.95
CA ASP A 240 3.31 -28.15 13.05
C ASP A 240 2.53 -27.96 11.72
N GLY A 241 2.22 -26.73 11.29
CA GLY A 241 1.30 -26.52 10.15
C GLY A 241 1.51 -25.26 9.32
N ALA A 242 2.76 -24.85 9.05
CA ALA A 242 3.00 -23.62 8.30
C ALA A 242 2.34 -23.66 6.90
N LEU A 243 1.51 -22.66 6.60
CA LEU A 243 1.06 -22.36 5.24
C LEU A 243 2.23 -22.43 4.25
N ILE A 244 2.07 -23.14 3.13
CA ILE A 244 3.05 -23.19 2.03
C ILE A 244 3.03 -21.85 1.24
N CYS A 245 3.12 -20.73 1.94
CA CYS A 245 3.25 -19.40 1.37
C CYS A 245 4.59 -18.80 1.82
N SER A 246 5.60 -18.86 0.94
CA SER A 246 6.87 -18.19 1.22
C SER A 246 6.73 -16.68 1.14
N ASN A 247 7.47 -15.95 1.98
CA ASN A 247 7.54 -14.48 1.97
C ASN A 247 7.90 -13.93 0.58
N ASP A 248 8.76 -14.63 -0.17
CA ASP A 248 9.13 -14.29 -1.54
C ASP A 248 7.96 -14.36 -2.52
N TYR A 249 7.11 -15.38 -2.40
CA TYR A 249 5.91 -15.50 -3.20
C TYR A 249 4.94 -14.36 -2.91
N LEU A 250 4.67 -14.10 -1.63
CA LEU A 250 3.75 -13.04 -1.20
C LEU A 250 4.24 -11.66 -1.63
N THR A 251 5.53 -11.40 -1.46
CA THR A 251 6.19 -10.18 -1.91
C THR A 251 6.03 -9.97 -3.42
N ARG A 252 6.22 -11.02 -4.24
CA ARG A 252 6.01 -10.94 -5.70
C ARG A 252 4.55 -10.69 -6.07
N VAL A 253 3.60 -11.34 -5.39
CA VAL A 253 2.17 -11.12 -5.61
C VAL A 253 1.82 -9.68 -5.30
N LEU A 254 2.20 -9.17 -4.12
CA LEU A 254 1.88 -7.83 -3.68
C LEU A 254 2.49 -6.75 -4.57
N LYS A 255 3.78 -6.89 -4.94
CA LYS A 255 4.45 -5.98 -5.89
C LYS A 255 3.74 -5.91 -7.24
N ARG A 256 3.14 -7.02 -7.69
CA ARG A 256 2.45 -7.10 -8.99
C ARG A 256 1.03 -6.55 -8.93
N CYS A 257 0.28 -6.84 -7.88
CA CYS A 257 -1.14 -6.47 -7.79
C CYS A 257 -1.37 -5.11 -7.11
N MET A 258 -0.46 -4.67 -6.23
CA MET A 258 -0.64 -3.51 -5.35
C MET A 258 -2.01 -3.50 -4.67
N SER A 259 -2.48 -4.67 -4.24
CA SER A 259 -3.82 -4.87 -3.69
C SER A 259 -3.80 -5.90 -2.56
N ILE A 260 -4.18 -5.46 -1.36
CA ILE A 260 -4.31 -6.31 -0.17
C ILE A 260 -5.38 -7.39 -0.41
N PRO A 261 -6.59 -7.10 -0.94
CA PRO A 261 -7.55 -8.15 -1.26
C PRO A 261 -7.03 -9.24 -2.18
N VAL A 262 -6.29 -8.87 -3.22
CA VAL A 262 -5.71 -9.85 -4.15
C VAL A 262 -4.64 -10.69 -3.48
N LEU A 263 -3.85 -10.12 -2.57
CA LEU A 263 -2.88 -10.85 -1.75
C LEU A 263 -3.59 -11.86 -0.83
N MET A 264 -4.61 -11.44 -0.09
CA MET A 264 -5.34 -12.33 0.81
C MET A 264 -5.99 -13.48 0.04
N ARG A 265 -6.59 -13.19 -1.13
CA ARG A 265 -7.10 -14.24 -2.01
C ARG A 265 -6.01 -15.23 -2.43
N ALA A 266 -4.79 -14.77 -2.70
CA ALA A 266 -3.68 -15.64 -3.08
C ALA A 266 -3.25 -16.55 -1.92
N ILE A 267 -3.25 -16.04 -0.68
CA ILE A 267 -2.99 -16.83 0.54
C ILE A 267 -4.06 -17.91 0.73
N PHE A 268 -5.34 -17.53 0.70
CA PHE A 268 -6.45 -18.47 0.88
C PHE A 268 -6.51 -19.52 -0.23
N LYS A 269 -6.20 -19.14 -1.48
CA LYS A 269 -6.10 -20.10 -2.58
C LYS A 269 -4.97 -21.12 -2.39
N LYS A 270 -3.84 -20.71 -1.80
CA LYS A 270 -2.73 -21.63 -1.51
C LYS A 270 -3.08 -22.59 -0.38
N ALA A 271 -3.77 -22.10 0.64
CA ALA A 271 -4.29 -22.93 1.72
C ALA A 271 -5.24 -24.02 1.21
N THR A 272 -6.18 -23.67 0.33
CA THR A 272 -7.14 -24.65 -0.21
C THR A 272 -6.47 -25.71 -1.08
N GLN A 273 -5.41 -25.35 -1.82
CA GLN A 273 -4.59 -26.30 -2.57
C GLN A 273 -3.88 -27.29 -1.64
N GLN A 274 -3.25 -26.79 -0.58
CA GLN A 274 -2.58 -27.62 0.42
C GLN A 274 -3.55 -28.61 1.09
N LYS A 275 -4.73 -28.14 1.51
CA LYS A 275 -5.77 -29.00 2.10
C LYS A 275 -6.23 -30.12 1.13
N ALA A 276 -6.33 -29.81 -0.17
CA ALA A 276 -6.70 -30.80 -1.18
C ALA A 276 -5.61 -31.87 -1.39
N GLU A 277 -4.34 -31.46 -1.39
CA GLU A 277 -3.18 -32.35 -1.50
C GLU A 277 -3.09 -33.30 -0.29
N GLU A 278 -3.23 -32.80 0.93
CA GLU A 278 -3.25 -33.61 2.17
C GLU A 278 -4.41 -34.63 2.19
N THR A 279 -5.57 -34.23 1.67
CA THR A 279 -6.75 -35.11 1.55
C THR A 279 -6.57 -36.20 0.47
N SER A 280 -5.72 -35.97 -0.54
CA SER A 280 -5.43 -36.97 -1.58
C SER A 280 -4.42 -38.03 -1.10
N LEU A 281 -3.35 -37.61 -0.42
CA LEU A 281 -2.33 -38.51 0.14
C LEU A 281 -2.89 -39.45 1.21
N SER A 282 -3.86 -38.98 2.01
CA SER A 282 -4.54 -39.80 3.01
C SER A 282 -5.47 -40.87 2.41
N LYS A 283 -5.94 -40.71 1.17
CA LYS A 283 -6.77 -41.71 0.48
C LYS A 283 -5.95 -42.82 -0.20
N ASP A 284 -4.73 -42.51 -0.65
CA ASP A 284 -3.84 -43.49 -1.27
C ASP A 284 -3.19 -44.44 -0.24
N GLY A 285 -2.98 -43.99 1.00
CA GLY A 285 -2.44 -44.83 2.09
C GLY A 285 -3.40 -45.89 2.65
N VAL A 286 -4.73 -45.72 2.46
CA VAL A 286 -5.73 -46.70 2.94
C VAL A 286 -5.89 -47.89 1.98
N CYS A 287 -5.40 -47.79 0.75
CA CYS A 287 -5.50 -48.88 -0.23
C CYS A 287 -4.40 -49.95 -0.07
N GLU A 288 -3.29 -49.67 0.62
CA GLU A 288 -2.19 -50.65 0.76
C GLU A 288 -2.27 -51.53 2.02
N GLU A 289 -3.03 -51.15 3.05
CA GLU A 289 -3.15 -51.95 4.28
C GLU A 289 -4.26 -53.01 4.26
N ASN A 290 -5.20 -52.96 3.32
CA ASN A 290 -6.30 -53.94 3.24
C ASN A 290 -6.00 -55.19 2.38
N CYS A 291 -4.76 -55.40 1.94
CA CYS A 291 -4.40 -56.53 1.07
C CYS A 291 -3.52 -57.61 1.74
N LYS A 292 -3.28 -57.55 3.06
CA LYS A 292 -2.41 -58.52 3.76
C LYS A 292 -3.10 -59.48 4.75
N ASP A 293 -4.38 -59.31 5.07
CA ASP A 293 -5.08 -60.16 6.05
C ASP A 293 -6.05 -61.21 5.48
N GLN A 294 -5.88 -61.60 4.21
CA GLN A 294 -6.58 -62.78 3.63
C GLN A 294 -5.61 -63.73 2.94
N GLN A 295 -4.56 -64.18 3.65
CA GLN A 295 -3.77 -65.32 3.20
C GLN A 295 -3.01 -65.99 4.34
N VAL A 296 -3.71 -66.35 5.42
CA VAL A 296 -3.21 -67.37 6.37
C VAL A 296 -4.30 -68.42 6.60
N GLU A 297 -4.16 -69.49 5.82
CA GLU A 297 -4.38 -70.88 6.21
C GLU A 297 -5.81 -71.34 6.54
N HIS A 298 -6.58 -71.54 5.46
CA HIS A 298 -7.42 -72.72 5.34
C HIS A 298 -6.55 -73.88 4.83
N ASN A 299 -5.93 -74.64 5.74
CA ASN A 299 -5.40 -75.97 5.44
C ASN A 299 -5.17 -76.78 6.74
N GLN A 300 -6.24 -77.36 7.25
CA GLN A 300 -6.16 -78.59 8.06
C GLN A 300 -7.23 -79.55 7.57
N GLN A 301 -6.79 -80.50 6.74
CA GLN A 301 -7.39 -81.82 6.59
C GLN A 301 -6.28 -82.82 6.27
#